data_AF-A0A8M8UWA7-F1
#
_entry.id   AF-A0A8M8UWA7-F1
#
_cell.length_a   1.000
_cell.length_b   1.000
_cell.length_c   1.000
_cell.angle_alpha   90.00
_cell.angle_beta   90.00
_cell.angle_gamma   90.00
#
_symmetry.space_group_name_H-M   'P 1'
#
loop_
_entity.id
_entity.type
_entity.pdbx_description
1 polymer ?
#
loop_
_entity_poly.entity_id
_entity_poly.type
_entity_poly.pdbx_seq_one_letter_code
_entity_poly.pdbx_strand_id
1 'polypeptide(L)'
;MPHSIESIETVGGGNSVGVGCIRHTNFPDGAHFKFVKHRIDAIDTENYGLREMLNNDEIKAGKEQAMGLYKACEEYLATNTDVFA
;
A
#
# COMPACT_ATOMS: atom_id res chain seq x y z
N MET A 1 -6.88 3.69 11.18
CA MET A 1 -5.82 3.08 12.02
C MET A 1 -4.51 3.87 11.89
N PRO A 2 -4.27 4.86 12.75
CA PRO A 2 -3.10 5.76 12.63
C PRO A 2 -1.75 5.13 13.06
N HIS A 3 -1.69 3.85 13.41
CA HIS A 3 -0.47 3.18 13.90
C HIS A 3 -0.17 1.85 13.19
N SER A 4 -0.80 1.59 12.04
CA SER A 4 -0.60 0.32 11.33
C SER A 4 0.64 0.28 10.46
N ILE A 5 1.18 1.43 10.06
CA ILE A 5 2.33 1.55 9.16
C ILE A 5 3.32 2.52 9.80
N GLU A 6 4.59 2.11 9.87
CA GLU A 6 5.67 2.96 10.37
C GLU A 6 6.25 3.82 9.25
N SER A 7 6.54 3.21 8.09
CA SER A 7 7.06 3.92 6.93
C SER A 7 6.75 3.20 5.61
N ILE A 8 6.76 3.96 4.51
CA ILE A 8 6.66 3.42 3.15
C ILE A 8 7.82 4.01 2.36
N GLU A 9 8.66 3.15 1.82
CA GLU A 9 9.78 3.50 0.96
C GLU A 9 9.49 3.02 -0.46
N THR A 10 9.95 3.78 -1.47
CA THR A 10 9.86 3.38 -2.87
C THR A 10 11.26 3.31 -3.47
N VAL A 11 11.58 2.19 -4.10
CA VAL A 11 12.88 1.90 -4.71
C VAL A 11 12.68 1.64 -6.20
N GLY A 12 13.52 2.27 -7.04
CA GLY A 12 13.66 1.90 -8.46
C GLY A 12 12.71 2.59 -9.45
N GLY A 13 12.35 3.86 -9.26
CA GLY A 13 11.47 4.58 -10.20
C GLY A 13 11.60 6.10 -10.27
N GLY A 14 12.77 6.66 -9.97
CA GLY A 14 12.91 8.12 -9.90
C GLY A 14 11.96 8.73 -8.85
N ASN A 15 11.47 9.94 -9.11
CA ASN A 15 10.62 10.75 -8.24
C ASN A 15 9.11 10.47 -8.38
N SER A 16 8.72 9.36 -9.01
CA SER A 16 7.32 8.96 -9.20
C SER A 16 7.10 7.48 -8.90
N VAL A 17 5.92 7.18 -8.36
CA VAL A 17 5.44 5.80 -8.18
C VAL A 17 4.91 5.33 -9.53
N GLY A 18 5.50 4.28 -10.11
CA GLY A 18 5.16 3.78 -11.44
C GLY A 18 5.36 2.28 -11.59
N VAL A 19 5.03 1.76 -12.78
CA VAL A 19 5.28 0.35 -13.12
C VAL A 19 6.77 0.03 -13.01
N GLY A 20 7.09 -1.09 -12.36
CA GLY A 20 8.45 -1.51 -12.03
C GLY A 20 8.94 -1.06 -10.65
N CYS A 21 8.28 -0.09 -10.01
CA CYS A 21 8.65 0.34 -8.67
C CYS A 21 8.47 -0.77 -7.65
N ILE A 22 9.43 -0.87 -6.73
CA ILE A 22 9.34 -1.71 -5.55
C ILE A 22 8.95 -0.81 -4.39
N ARG A 23 7.82 -1.08 -3.76
CA ARG A 23 7.41 -0.45 -2.52
C ARG A 23 7.73 -1.36 -1.36
N HIS A 24 8.28 -0.76 -0.32
CA HIS A 24 8.66 -1.42 0.91
C HIS A 24 7.88 -0.76 2.04
N THR A 25 6.91 -1.49 2.59
CA THR A 25 6.08 -1.02 3.70
C THR A 25 6.61 -1.62 4.99
N ASN A 26 7.07 -0.78 5.91
CA ASN A 26 7.55 -1.19 7.23
C ASN A 26 6.43 -1.02 8.26
N PHE A 27 6.33 -1.98 9.17
CA PHE A 27 5.30 -2.03 10.21
C PHE A 27 5.93 -1.82 11.57
N PRO A 28 5.21 -1.16 12.50
CA PRO A 28 5.74 -0.90 13.84
C PRO A 28 6.00 -2.19 14.63
N ASP A 29 6.85 -2.06 15.64
CA ASP A 29 7.17 -3.15 16.57
C ASP A 29 5.89 -3.77 17.18
N GLY A 30 5.81 -5.10 17.15
CA GLY A 30 4.64 -5.87 17.60
C GLY A 30 3.64 -6.21 16.49
N ALA A 31 3.83 -5.74 15.26
CA ALA A 31 3.08 -6.23 14.11
C ALA A 31 3.40 -7.70 13.78
N HIS A 32 2.48 -8.38 13.10
CA HIS A 32 2.63 -9.79 12.69
C HIS A 32 3.84 -10.04 11.77
N PHE A 33 4.32 -9.00 11.09
CA PHE A 33 5.48 -9.04 10.21
C PHE A 33 6.17 -7.67 10.23
N LYS A 34 7.47 -7.67 9.93
CA LYS A 34 8.30 -6.48 9.97
C LYS A 34 8.10 -5.58 8.75
N PHE A 35 7.96 -6.18 7.57
CA PHE A 35 7.78 -5.45 6.32
C PHE A 35 7.06 -6.30 5.27
N VAL A 36 6.53 -5.63 4.25
CA VAL A 36 6.07 -6.22 2.98
C VAL A 36 6.76 -5.51 1.82
N LYS A 37 7.26 -6.28 0.85
CA LYS A 37 7.78 -5.75 -0.41
C LYS A 37 6.87 -6.13 -1.56
N HIS A 38 6.42 -5.15 -2.32
CA HIS A 38 5.59 -5.37 -3.49
C HIS A 38 6.11 -4.61 -4.69
N ARG A 39 6.08 -5.25 -5.85
CA ARG A 39 6.42 -4.60 -7.14
C ARG A 39 5.15 -4.22 -7.87
N ILE A 40 5.08 -3.01 -8.38
CA ILE A 40 3.97 -2.58 -9.25
C ILE A 40 4.21 -3.13 -10.65
N ASP A 41 3.32 -4.00 -11.13
CA ASP A 41 3.40 -4.64 -12.45
C ASP A 41 2.60 -3.93 -13.51
N ALA A 42 1.46 -3.35 -13.14
CA ALA A 42 0.63 -2.57 -14.04
C ALA A 42 -0.20 -1.55 -13.25
N ILE A 43 -0.39 -0.37 -13.83
CA ILE A 43 -1.33 0.65 -13.36
C ILE A 43 -2.26 0.94 -14.53
N ASP A 44 -3.56 0.79 -14.29
CA ASP A 44 -4.62 1.14 -15.22
C ASP A 44 -5.46 2.25 -14.59
N THR A 45 -5.18 3.49 -15.00
CA THR A 45 -5.87 4.68 -14.48
C THR A 45 -7.28 4.83 -15.01
N GLU A 46 -7.61 4.19 -16.14
CA GLU A 46 -8.94 4.28 -16.74
C GLU A 46 -9.92 3.33 -16.05
N ASN A 47 -9.46 2.14 -15.67
CA ASN A 47 -10.27 1.12 -15.00
C ASN A 47 -10.01 1.02 -13.49
N TYR A 48 -9.24 1.96 -12.91
CA TYR A 48 -8.83 1.95 -11.50
C TYR A 48 -8.16 0.64 -11.06
N GLY A 49 -7.39 0.04 -11.97
CA GLY A 49 -6.72 -1.24 -11.77
C GLY A 49 -5.26 -1.08 -11.33
N LEU A 50 -4.84 -1.90 -10.36
CA LEU A 50 -3.45 -2.02 -9.95
C LEU A 50 -3.09 -3.50 -9.89
N ARG A 51 -2.01 -3.89 -10.56
CA ARG A 51 -1.43 -5.24 -10.48
C ARG A 51 -0.12 -5.18 -9.73
N GLU A 52 0.01 -5.99 -8.69
CA GLU A 52 1.22 -6.05 -7.88
C GLU A 52 1.74 -7.50 -7.81
N MET A 53 3.06 -7.65 -7.70
CA MET A 53 3.69 -8.92 -7.33
C MET A 53 4.14 -8.88 -5.88
N LEU A 54 3.67 -9.86 -5.13
CA LEU A 54 4.01 -10.12 -3.73
C LEU A 54 4.48 -11.57 -3.61
N ASN A 55 5.23 -11.87 -2.55
CA ASN A 55 5.53 -13.27 -2.24
C ASN A 55 4.34 -13.94 -1.53
N ASN A 56 4.26 -15.28 -1.59
CA ASN A 56 3.11 -16.04 -1.07
C ASN A 56 2.89 -15.87 0.45
N ASP A 57 3.96 -15.65 1.21
CA ASP A 57 3.88 -15.51 2.66
C ASP A 57 3.34 -14.12 3.03
N GLU A 58 3.72 -13.07 2.29
CA GLU A 58 3.20 -11.71 2.40
C GLU A 58 1.72 -11.62 2.01
N ILE A 59 1.27 -12.36 0.99
CA ILE A 59 -0.13 -12.30 0.51
C ILE A 59 -1.12 -12.70 1.60
N LYS A 60 -0.82 -13.76 2.36
CA LYS A 60 -1.74 -14.26 3.40
C LYS A 60 -1.85 -13.28 4.57
N ALA A 61 -0.73 -12.70 4.98
CA ALA A 61 -0.68 -11.79 6.12
C ALA A 61 -1.16 -10.36 5.77
N GLY A 62 -0.89 -9.90 4.55
CA GLY A 62 -1.18 -8.52 4.12
C GLY A 62 -2.65 -8.25 3.81
N LYS A 63 -3.44 -9.29 3.45
CA LYS A 63 -4.83 -9.11 2.97
C LYS A 63 -5.75 -8.40 3.97
N GLU A 64 -5.74 -8.84 5.23
CA GLU A 64 -6.63 -8.28 6.27
C GLU A 64 -6.23 -6.84 6.64
N GLN A 65 -4.94 -6.59 6.77
CA GLN A 65 -4.42 -5.26 7.05
C GLN A 65 -4.68 -4.28 5.89
N ALA A 66 -4.51 -4.71 4.64
CA ALA A 66 -4.81 -3.91 3.47
C ALA A 66 -6.29 -3.51 3.41
N MET A 67 -7.20 -4.44 3.71
CA MET A 67 -8.63 -4.11 3.80
C MET A 67 -8.93 -3.13 4.95
N GLY A 68 -8.27 -3.29 6.11
CA GLY A 68 -8.42 -2.36 7.24
C GLY A 68 -7.94 -0.95 6.91
N LEU A 69 -6.82 -0.82 6.20
CA LEU A 69 -6.32 0.46 5.73
C LEU A 69 -7.26 1.10 4.69
N TYR A 70 -7.76 0.30 3.74
CA TYR A 70 -8.68 0.77 2.71
C TYR A 70 -9.95 1.41 3.32
N LYS A 71 -10.57 0.74 4.29
CA LYS A 71 -11.75 1.28 5.00
C LYS A 71 -11.44 2.57 5.76
N ALA A 72 -10.28 2.64 6.41
CA ALA A 72 -9.88 3.86 7.11
C ALA A 72 -9.67 5.04 6.15
N CYS A 73 -9.10 4.78 4.95
CA CYS A 73 -9.00 5.80 3.91
C CYS A 73 -10.38 6.21 3.38
N GLU A 74 -11.28 5.27 3.13
CA GLU A 74 -12.65 5.55 2.68
C GLU A 74 -13.39 6.46 3.68
N GLU A 75 -13.37 6.14 4.97
CA GLU A 75 -13.97 6.97 6.03
C GLU A 75 -13.34 8.37 6.11
N TYR A 76 -12.02 8.45 5.96
CA TYR A 76 -11.31 9.72 5.98
C TYR A 76 -11.68 10.58 4.76
N LEU A 77 -11.69 10.03 3.56
CA LEU A 77 -12.04 10.77 2.35
C LEU A 77 -13.51 11.19 2.33
N ALA A 78 -14.41 10.37 2.88
CA ALA A 78 -15.82 10.72 3.01
C ALA A 78 -16.05 11.96 3.88
N THR A 79 -15.15 12.25 4.82
CA THR A 79 -15.23 13.39 5.73
C THR A 79 -14.30 14.55 5.36
N ASN A 80 -13.38 14.35 4.40
CA ASN A 80 -12.38 15.32 3.97
C ASN A 80 -12.31 15.36 2.43
N THR A 81 -13.34 15.91 1.79
CA THR A 81 -13.53 15.88 0.32
C THR A 81 -12.54 16.74 -0.46
N ASP A 82 -11.72 17.54 0.22
CA ASP A 82 -10.72 18.45 -0.33
C ASP A 82 -9.31 17.84 -0.40
N VAL A 83 -9.08 16.68 0.20
CA VAL A 83 -7.75 16.08 0.34
C VAL A 83 -7.23 15.43 -0.95
N PHE A 84 -8.14 14.95 -1.79
CA PHE A 84 -7.85 14.44 -3.13
C PHE A 84 -8.78 15.12 -4.11
N ALA A 85 -8.40 16.33 -4.54
CA ALA A 85 -9.08 17.13 -5.56
C ALA A 85 -8.38 17.03 -6.92
#